data_AF-A0AAV8TNM5-F1
#
_entry.id   AF-A0AAV8TNM5-F1
#
_cell.length_a   1.000
_cell.length_b   1.000
_cell.length_c   1.000
_cell.angle_alpha   90.00
_cell.angle_beta   90.00
_cell.angle_gamma   90.00
#
_symmetry.space_group_name_H-M   'P 1'
#
loop_
_entity.id
_entity.type
_entity.pdbx_description
1 polymer ?
#
loop_
_entity_poly.entity_id
_entity_poly.type
_entity_poly.pdbx_seq_one_letter_code
_entity_poly.pdbx_strand_id
1 'polypeptide(L)'
;MENARSESESESVFAGDKEKEKEGTPSYTYWVRETTADAVPLPPPKKLSPHDLVSSQPPALGSVWNGAGTWEEKNLNKWATERIKELLLSVGSLQFFGGKAYITEVSKCLGDAFLVTVRKKKCVNYTFELTIKIKGEWIIKEESKVVNGRIDILEFSCGELDDLQMDVQLSDDKDLSEQDEVRVRQDLKLFLKPVREKLIQFEEELKER
;
A
#
# COMPACT_ATOMS: atom_id res chain seq x y z
N MET A 1 107.17 8.84 -18.67
CA MET A 1 107.58 7.47 -19.04
C MET A 1 107.52 6.62 -17.79
N GLU A 2 106.87 5.46 -17.92
CA GLU A 2 106.56 4.35 -16.99
C GLU A 2 106.26 4.62 -15.49
N ASN A 3 105.05 4.32 -14.97
CA ASN A 3 104.49 3.03 -14.46
C ASN A 3 105.08 2.60 -13.08
N ALA A 4 104.36 2.13 -12.06
CA ALA A 4 103.10 1.37 -11.98
C ALA A 4 102.54 1.23 -10.53
N ARG A 5 101.31 0.68 -10.42
CA ARG A 5 100.78 -0.27 -9.39
C ARG A 5 100.05 0.33 -8.17
N SER A 6 98.86 -0.08 -7.69
CA SER A 6 97.78 -1.02 -8.07
C SER A 6 96.53 -0.76 -7.20
N GLU A 7 95.37 -1.22 -7.68
CA GLU A 7 94.01 -1.14 -7.12
C GLU A 7 93.76 -1.92 -5.83
N SER A 8 92.69 -1.54 -5.10
CA SER A 8 91.78 -2.49 -4.44
C SER A 8 90.39 -1.84 -4.28
N GLU A 9 89.40 -2.34 -5.03
CA GLU A 9 87.97 -2.07 -4.86
C GLU A 9 87.38 -2.85 -3.67
N SER A 10 86.44 -2.22 -2.95
CA SER A 10 85.33 -2.93 -2.30
C SER A 10 84.16 -1.95 -2.13
N GLU A 11 83.10 -2.13 -2.94
CA GLU A 11 81.83 -1.44 -2.79
C GLU A 11 81.00 -2.04 -1.66
N SER A 12 80.36 -1.18 -0.88
CA SER A 12 79.39 -1.53 0.17
C SER A 12 78.03 -0.93 -0.18
N VAL A 13 76.99 -1.76 -0.15
CA VAL A 13 75.59 -1.35 -0.36
C VAL A 13 74.81 -1.61 0.93
N PHE A 14 74.29 -0.55 1.52
CA PHE A 14 73.29 -0.60 2.60
C PHE A 14 71.97 -0.03 2.08
N ALA A 15 70.90 -0.83 2.21
CA ALA A 15 69.53 -0.50 1.84
C ALA A 15 68.88 0.39 2.90
N GLY A 16 68.17 1.44 2.45
CA GLY A 16 67.36 2.32 3.29
C GLY A 16 65.87 1.94 3.25
N ASP A 17 65.26 1.90 4.44
CA ASP A 17 63.83 1.75 4.70
C ASP A 17 62.99 2.85 4.04
N LYS A 18 61.85 2.46 3.47
CA LYS A 18 60.78 3.37 3.02
C LYS A 18 59.51 3.10 3.82
N GLU A 19 59.17 4.04 4.69
CA GLU A 19 57.81 4.20 5.22
C GLU A 19 56.84 4.44 4.05
N LYS A 20 55.71 3.73 4.05
CA LYS A 20 54.56 4.00 3.19
C LYS A 20 53.38 4.42 4.06
N GLU A 21 52.96 5.67 3.89
CA GLU A 21 51.63 6.17 4.22
C GLU A 21 50.56 5.17 3.74
N LYS A 22 49.71 4.72 4.66
CA LYS A 22 48.46 4.04 4.31
C LYS A 22 47.37 5.10 4.18
N GLU A 23 47.09 5.51 2.95
CA GLU A 23 45.81 6.13 2.60
C GLU A 23 44.69 5.16 3.01
N GLY A 24 43.83 5.60 3.94
CA GLY A 24 42.68 4.83 4.39
C GLY A 24 41.64 4.74 3.29
N THR A 25 41.62 3.63 2.57
CA THR A 25 40.47 3.25 1.75
C THR A 25 39.31 2.88 2.69
N PRO A 26 38.09 3.45 2.51
CA PRO A 26 36.95 3.04 3.31
C PRO A 26 36.61 1.58 2.96
N SER A 27 36.82 0.66 3.91
CA SER A 27 36.57 -0.77 3.71
C SER A 27 35.06 -1.05 3.74
N TYR A 28 34.39 -0.84 2.63
CA TYR A 28 33.03 -1.34 2.41
C TYR A 28 33.12 -2.71 1.73
N THR A 29 33.44 -3.75 2.50
CA THR A 29 33.38 -5.14 2.02
C THR A 29 32.00 -5.71 2.32
N TYR A 30 30.98 -5.29 1.57
CA TYR A 30 29.72 -6.03 1.55
C TYR A 30 29.89 -7.21 0.60
N TRP A 31 29.75 -8.42 1.15
CA TRP A 31 29.81 -9.73 0.49
C TRP A 31 31.20 -10.30 0.19
N VAL A 32 32.04 -10.46 1.23
CA VAL A 32 33.22 -11.36 1.15
C VAL A 32 32.72 -12.80 1.11
N ARG A 33 33.05 -13.54 0.04
CA ARG A 33 32.69 -14.97 -0.12
C ARG A 33 33.76 -15.93 0.42
N GLU A 34 34.96 -15.43 0.68
CA GLU A 34 36.09 -16.22 1.15
C GLU A 34 36.31 -15.99 2.65
N THR A 35 36.46 -17.08 3.42
CA THR A 35 36.84 -17.02 4.83
C THR A 35 38.23 -16.40 4.96
N THR A 36 38.28 -15.11 5.26
CA THR A 36 39.51 -14.45 5.71
C THR A 36 39.87 -15.03 7.08
N ALA A 37 41.16 -15.23 7.37
CA ALA A 37 41.63 -15.91 8.59
C ALA A 37 41.16 -15.25 9.91
N ASP A 38 40.66 -14.02 9.84
CA ASP A 38 40.14 -13.22 10.96
C ASP A 38 38.59 -13.25 11.05
N ALA A 39 37.92 -14.06 10.24
CA ALA A 39 36.46 -14.19 10.27
C ALA A 39 36.01 -15.01 11.49
N VAL A 40 34.98 -14.52 12.19
CA VAL A 40 34.34 -15.24 13.29
C VAL A 40 33.91 -16.64 12.80
N PRO A 41 34.32 -17.73 13.47
CA PRO A 41 33.97 -19.07 13.04
C PRO A 41 32.45 -19.26 13.06
N LEU A 42 31.92 -19.95 12.04
CA LEU A 42 30.49 -20.20 11.95
C LEU A 42 29.99 -20.97 13.18
N PRO A 43 28.89 -20.55 13.82
CA PRO A 43 28.34 -21.26 14.97
C PRO A 43 27.90 -22.68 14.54
N PRO A 44 28.20 -23.71 15.35
CA PRO A 44 27.82 -25.08 15.01
C PRO A 44 26.30 -25.25 15.01
N PRO A 45 25.74 -26.08 14.10
CA PRO A 45 24.29 -26.31 14.03
C PRO A 45 23.79 -26.96 15.32
N LYS A 46 22.83 -26.30 15.99
CA LYS A 46 22.21 -26.80 17.23
C LYS A 46 20.94 -27.58 16.90
N LYS A 47 20.83 -28.83 17.39
CA LYS A 47 19.61 -29.64 17.31
C LYS A 47 18.56 -29.07 18.27
N LEU A 48 17.38 -28.71 17.75
CA LEU A 48 16.28 -28.20 18.56
C LEU A 48 15.75 -29.29 19.49
N SER A 49 15.57 -28.96 20.77
CA SER A 49 14.97 -29.85 21.75
C SER A 49 13.44 -29.68 21.77
N PRO A 50 12.66 -30.65 22.28
CA PRO A 50 11.21 -30.51 22.39
C PRO A 50 10.78 -29.29 23.23
N HIS A 51 11.58 -28.86 24.20
CA HIS A 51 11.33 -27.66 25.00
C HIS A 51 11.48 -26.36 24.20
N ASP A 52 12.36 -26.33 23.19
CA ASP A 52 12.52 -25.17 22.30
C ASP A 52 11.30 -24.97 21.38
N LEU A 53 10.55 -26.06 21.10
CA LEU A 53 9.32 -26.02 20.31
C LEU A 53 8.11 -25.52 21.11
N VAL A 54 8.13 -25.64 22.44
CA VAL A 54 7.02 -25.20 23.32
C VAL A 54 7.08 -23.69 23.59
N SER A 55 8.28 -23.09 23.53
CA SER A 55 8.44 -21.64 23.68
C SER A 55 8.03 -20.83 22.45
N SER A 56 7.79 -21.48 21.30
CA SER A 56 7.31 -20.83 20.08
C SER A 56 5.79 -20.84 20.02
N GLN A 57 5.13 -20.10 20.93
CA GLN A 57 3.74 -19.76 20.68
C GLN A 57 3.67 -18.85 19.45
N PRO A 58 2.78 -19.12 18.49
CA PRO A 58 2.58 -18.21 17.37
C PRO A 58 2.18 -16.85 17.96
N PRO A 59 2.78 -15.75 17.49
CA PRO A 59 2.40 -14.43 17.95
C PRO A 59 0.90 -14.22 17.70
N ALA A 60 0.22 -13.57 18.65
CA ALA A 60 -1.19 -13.21 18.50
C ALA A 60 -1.46 -12.27 17.31
N LEU A 61 -0.40 -11.64 16.77
CA LEU A 61 -0.47 -10.71 15.67
C LEU A 61 0.76 -10.80 14.75
N GLY A 62 0.51 -11.00 13.45
CA GLY A 62 1.53 -11.05 12.40
C GLY A 62 2.35 -12.33 12.42
N SER A 63 3.42 -12.38 11.63
CA SER A 63 4.36 -13.49 11.64
C SER A 63 5.33 -13.43 12.83
N VAL A 64 6.01 -14.56 13.11
CA VAL A 64 7.06 -14.66 14.17
C VAL A 64 8.13 -13.58 14.00
N TRP A 65 8.35 -13.11 12.77
CA TRP A 65 9.28 -12.03 12.44
C TRP A 65 8.95 -10.72 13.19
N ASN A 66 7.66 -10.41 13.36
CA ASN A 66 7.19 -9.20 14.07
C ASN A 66 7.41 -9.23 15.58
N GLY A 67 7.89 -10.36 16.13
CA GLY A 67 8.31 -10.45 17.53
C GLY A 67 9.35 -9.39 17.92
N ALA A 68 10.26 -9.04 17.00
CA ALA A 68 11.33 -8.06 17.19
C ALA A 68 10.93 -6.61 16.84
N GLY A 69 9.65 -6.35 16.57
CA GLY A 69 9.15 -5.04 16.21
C GLY A 69 9.41 -4.62 14.75
N THR A 70 9.59 -5.61 13.88
CA THR A 70 9.70 -5.44 12.43
C THR A 70 8.39 -4.94 11.81
N TRP A 71 8.48 -4.58 10.53
CA TRP A 71 7.36 -4.17 9.69
C TRP A 71 6.93 -5.35 8.82
N GLU A 72 5.63 -5.58 8.72
CA GLU A 72 5.02 -6.60 7.85
C GLU A 72 3.81 -5.99 7.13
N GLU A 73 3.71 -6.23 5.83
CA GLU A 73 2.55 -5.87 5.03
C GLU A 73 1.82 -7.11 4.53
N LYS A 74 0.51 -7.10 4.72
CA LYS A 74 -0.39 -8.09 4.15
C LYS A 74 -1.28 -7.42 3.12
N ASN A 75 -1.15 -7.86 1.87
CA ASN A 75 -2.00 -7.39 0.79
C ASN A 75 -3.42 -7.97 0.94
N LEU A 76 -4.42 -7.10 1.01
CA LEU A 76 -5.84 -7.43 1.11
C LEU A 76 -6.66 -6.91 -0.07
N ASN A 77 -6.02 -6.53 -1.18
CA ASN A 77 -6.65 -5.90 -2.35
C ASN A 77 -7.83 -6.74 -2.90
N LYS A 78 -7.61 -8.05 -3.10
CA LYS A 78 -8.68 -8.95 -3.60
C LYS A 78 -9.92 -8.92 -2.71
N TRP A 79 -9.71 -9.05 -1.40
CA TRP A 79 -10.82 -9.01 -0.44
C TRP A 79 -11.49 -7.63 -0.41
N ALA A 80 -10.69 -6.56 -0.41
CA ALA A 80 -11.20 -5.20 -0.32
C ALA A 80 -12.06 -4.83 -1.54
N THR A 81 -11.60 -5.15 -2.75
CA THR A 81 -12.34 -4.87 -3.98
C THR A 81 -13.66 -5.62 -4.06
N GLU A 82 -13.70 -6.89 -3.64
CA GLU A 82 -14.94 -7.65 -3.55
C GLU A 82 -15.87 -7.06 -2.48
N ARG A 83 -15.32 -6.75 -1.31
CA ARG A 83 -16.11 -6.26 -0.18
C ARG A 83 -16.74 -4.90 -0.41
N ILE A 84 -15.99 -3.96 -1.01
CA ILE A 84 -16.52 -2.64 -1.38
C ILE A 84 -17.68 -2.80 -2.36
N LYS A 85 -17.56 -3.68 -3.38
CA LYS A 85 -18.65 -3.94 -4.33
C LYS A 85 -19.90 -4.47 -3.62
N GLU A 86 -19.76 -5.43 -2.72
CA GLU A 86 -20.88 -5.95 -1.93
C GLU A 86 -21.56 -4.87 -1.09
N LEU A 87 -20.77 -4.06 -0.37
CA LEU A 87 -21.27 -3.03 0.53
C LEU A 87 -22.01 -1.92 -0.22
N LEU A 88 -21.47 -1.49 -1.37
CA LEU A 88 -22.10 -0.49 -2.22
C LEU A 88 -23.40 -1.02 -2.83
N LEU A 89 -23.44 -2.27 -3.27
CA LEU A 89 -24.68 -2.91 -3.75
C LEU A 89 -25.71 -3.06 -2.60
N SER A 90 -25.25 -3.26 -1.37
CA SER A 90 -26.10 -3.36 -0.18
C SER A 90 -26.72 -2.03 0.26
N VAL A 91 -26.30 -0.88 -0.27
CA VAL A 91 -26.98 0.41 -0.03
C VAL A 91 -28.44 0.36 -0.49
N GLY A 92 -28.72 -0.43 -1.53
CA GLY A 92 -30.07 -0.66 -2.04
C GLY A 92 -30.62 0.56 -2.79
N SER A 93 -31.87 0.91 -2.49
CA SER A 93 -32.59 1.99 -3.17
C SER A 93 -32.87 3.18 -2.25
N LEU A 94 -32.61 4.38 -2.73
CA LEU A 94 -32.94 5.63 -2.05
C LEU A 94 -34.20 6.24 -2.67
N GLN A 95 -35.15 6.63 -1.82
CA GLN A 95 -36.31 7.41 -2.22
C GLN A 95 -36.04 8.91 -1.98
N PHE A 96 -36.42 9.73 -2.95
CA PHE A 96 -36.35 11.18 -2.89
C PHE A 96 -37.71 11.78 -3.24
N PHE A 97 -37.87 13.08 -3.00
CA PHE A 97 -39.15 13.77 -3.17
C PHE A 97 -39.73 13.64 -4.60
N GLY A 98 -38.88 13.40 -5.60
CA GLY A 98 -39.28 13.23 -6.98
C GLY A 98 -39.14 11.82 -7.55
N GLY A 99 -38.86 10.77 -6.77
CA GLY A 99 -38.67 9.44 -7.35
C GLY A 99 -37.84 8.46 -6.51
N LYS A 100 -37.28 7.45 -7.17
CA LYS A 100 -36.49 6.39 -6.54
C LYS A 100 -35.31 5.99 -7.41
N ALA A 101 -34.12 5.90 -6.84
CA ALA A 101 -32.94 5.39 -7.52
C ALA A 101 -32.30 4.24 -6.75
N TYR A 102 -31.56 3.41 -7.45
CA TYR A 102 -30.83 2.30 -6.90
C TYR A 102 -29.49 2.13 -7.60
N ILE A 103 -28.52 1.61 -6.84
CA ILE A 103 -27.20 1.28 -7.37
C ILE A 103 -27.34 0.00 -8.19
N THR A 104 -26.97 0.05 -9.47
CA THR A 104 -27.07 -1.12 -10.36
C THR A 104 -25.80 -1.94 -10.29
N GLU A 105 -24.65 -1.28 -10.44
CA GLU A 105 -23.35 -1.94 -10.43
C GLU A 105 -22.23 -0.96 -10.08
N VAL A 106 -21.10 -1.51 -9.63
CA VAL A 106 -19.85 -0.77 -9.47
C VAL A 106 -18.99 -1.07 -10.69
N SER A 107 -18.90 -0.10 -11.62
CA SER A 107 -18.22 -0.28 -12.90
C SER A 107 -16.70 -0.26 -12.77
N LYS A 108 -16.14 0.56 -11.86
CA LYS A 108 -14.70 0.61 -11.58
C LYS A 108 -14.49 0.59 -10.08
N CYS A 109 -13.56 -0.23 -9.63
CA CYS A 109 -13.09 -0.31 -8.26
C CYS A 109 -11.60 -0.63 -8.34
N LEU A 110 -10.79 0.43 -8.45
CA LEU A 110 -9.35 0.35 -8.65
C LEU A 110 -8.66 0.92 -7.42
N GLY A 111 -7.61 0.27 -6.97
CA GLY A 111 -6.92 0.70 -5.77
C GLY A 111 -6.22 -0.45 -5.08
N ASP A 112 -5.66 -0.13 -3.92
CA ASP A 112 -4.91 -1.08 -3.11
C ASP A 112 -5.30 -0.96 -1.64
N ALA A 113 -5.25 -2.11 -0.95
CA ALA A 113 -5.52 -2.20 0.48
C ALA A 113 -4.46 -3.08 1.14
N PHE A 114 -3.84 -2.55 2.17
CA PHE A 114 -2.78 -3.20 2.94
C PHE A 114 -3.09 -3.14 4.42
N LEU A 115 -2.85 -4.27 5.10
CA LEU A 115 -2.77 -4.31 6.54
C LEU A 115 -1.28 -4.30 6.92
N VAL A 116 -0.87 -3.21 7.57
CA VAL A 116 0.50 -2.97 7.99
C VAL A 116 0.62 -3.29 9.48
N THR A 117 1.55 -4.16 9.86
CA THR A 117 1.88 -4.44 11.26
C THR A 117 3.23 -3.87 11.59
N VAL A 118 3.31 -2.94 12.56
CA VAL A 118 4.56 -2.31 13.02
C VAL A 118 4.62 -2.40 14.53
N ARG A 119 5.70 -2.97 15.08
CA ARG A 119 5.91 -3.05 16.55
C ARG A 119 4.69 -3.58 17.30
N LYS A 120 4.06 -4.63 16.77
CA LYS A 120 2.84 -5.27 17.32
C LYS A 120 1.59 -4.38 17.31
N LYS A 121 1.56 -3.31 16.50
CA LYS A 121 0.36 -2.50 16.23
C LYS A 121 -0.10 -2.75 14.80
N LYS A 122 -1.40 -2.93 14.61
CA LYS A 122 -2.04 -2.95 13.29
C LYS A 122 -2.35 -1.54 12.85
N CYS A 123 -2.03 -1.24 11.61
CA CYS A 123 -2.49 -0.06 10.88
C CYS A 123 -3.06 -0.54 9.55
N VAL A 124 -4.15 0.08 9.10
CA VAL A 124 -4.68 -0.17 7.77
C VAL A 124 -4.30 0.99 6.87
N ASN A 125 -3.99 0.69 5.62
CA ASN A 125 -3.80 1.71 4.60
C ASN A 125 -4.54 1.26 3.35
N TYR A 126 -5.30 2.16 2.75
CA TYR A 126 -5.98 1.88 1.50
C TYR A 126 -6.15 3.16 0.70
N THR A 127 -6.22 3.00 -0.62
CA THR A 127 -6.51 4.07 -1.57
C THR A 127 -7.36 3.47 -2.68
N PHE A 128 -8.54 4.02 -2.94
CA PHE A 128 -9.46 3.52 -3.96
C PHE A 128 -10.07 4.64 -4.81
N GLU A 129 -10.25 4.34 -6.08
CA GLU A 129 -11.08 5.05 -7.06
C GLU A 129 -12.32 4.20 -7.36
N LEU A 130 -13.49 4.84 -7.35
CA LEU A 130 -14.77 4.17 -7.60
C LEU A 130 -15.57 4.86 -8.70
N THR A 131 -16.13 4.03 -9.58
CA THR A 131 -17.19 4.43 -10.48
C THR A 131 -18.41 3.55 -10.22
N ILE A 132 -19.53 4.18 -9.91
CA ILE A 132 -20.79 3.52 -9.57
C ILE A 132 -21.83 3.89 -10.63
N LYS A 133 -22.53 2.90 -11.18
CA LYS A 133 -23.68 3.14 -12.08
C LYS A 133 -24.97 3.07 -11.30
N ILE A 134 -25.81 4.08 -11.50
CA ILE A 134 -27.09 4.23 -10.86
C ILE A 134 -28.18 4.30 -11.92
N LYS A 135 -29.30 3.68 -11.57
CA LYS A 135 -30.52 3.75 -12.36
C LYS A 135 -31.65 4.15 -11.43
N GLY A 136 -32.53 5.00 -11.91
CA GLY A 136 -33.68 5.41 -11.12
C GLY A 136 -34.82 5.92 -11.97
N GLU A 137 -35.95 6.07 -11.32
CA GLU A 137 -37.17 6.62 -11.87
C GLU A 137 -37.42 7.97 -11.20
N TRP A 138 -37.59 9.01 -12.01
CA TRP A 138 -37.93 10.37 -11.56
C TRP A 138 -39.26 10.79 -12.18
N ILE A 139 -40.08 11.45 -11.38
CA ILE A 139 -41.35 12.04 -11.78
C ILE A 139 -41.06 13.46 -12.26
N ILE A 140 -41.08 13.64 -13.58
CA ILE A 140 -40.83 14.92 -14.25
C ILE A 140 -42.10 15.29 -15.01
N LYS A 141 -42.70 16.43 -14.64
CA LYS A 141 -43.95 16.93 -15.27
C LYS A 141 -45.08 15.88 -15.32
N GLU A 142 -45.31 15.20 -14.20
CA GLU A 142 -46.30 14.10 -14.02
C GLU A 142 -46.02 12.78 -14.76
N GLU A 143 -44.93 12.69 -15.53
CA GLU A 143 -44.50 11.44 -16.16
C GLU A 143 -43.29 10.83 -15.44
N SER A 144 -43.31 9.52 -15.21
CA SER A 144 -42.17 8.79 -14.66
C SER A 144 -41.16 8.50 -15.77
N LYS A 145 -39.99 9.12 -15.71
CA LYS A 145 -38.87 8.86 -16.62
C LYS A 145 -37.79 8.04 -15.92
N VAL A 146 -37.27 7.04 -16.61
CA VAL A 146 -36.10 6.28 -16.17
C VAL A 146 -34.86 7.08 -16.56
N VAL A 147 -34.03 7.44 -15.59
CA VAL A 147 -32.78 8.16 -15.82
C VAL A 147 -31.62 7.29 -15.38
N ASN A 148 -30.61 7.21 -16.25
CA ASN A 148 -29.36 6.53 -15.94
C ASN A 148 -28.29 7.55 -15.57
N GLY A 149 -27.55 7.25 -14.50
CA GLY A 149 -26.48 8.10 -13.98
C GLY A 149 -25.24 7.31 -13.60
N ARG A 150 -24.14 8.02 -13.47
CA ARG A 150 -22.84 7.53 -13.05
C ARG A 150 -22.34 8.44 -11.94
N ILE A 151 -21.93 7.86 -10.82
CA ILE A 151 -21.24 8.56 -9.74
C ILE A 151 -19.77 8.16 -9.79
N ASP A 152 -18.90 9.14 -9.91
CA ASP A 152 -17.45 8.97 -9.88
C ASP A 152 -16.89 9.54 -8.56
N ILE A 153 -16.09 8.73 -7.89
CA ILE A 153 -15.33 9.07 -6.69
C ILE A 153 -13.86 8.91 -7.09
N LEU A 154 -13.17 10.03 -7.26
CA LEU A 154 -11.83 10.08 -7.87
C LEU A 154 -10.80 9.29 -7.08
N GLU A 155 -10.60 9.65 -5.82
CA GLU A 155 -9.67 8.96 -4.93
C GLU A 155 -10.09 9.24 -3.49
N PHE A 156 -10.07 8.21 -2.65
CA PHE A 156 -10.22 8.37 -1.21
C PHE A 156 -9.33 7.38 -0.48
N SER A 157 -8.87 7.78 0.71
CA SER A 157 -8.00 6.98 1.55
C SER A 157 -8.51 6.84 2.99
N CYS A 158 -7.78 6.06 3.79
CA CYS A 158 -8.10 5.83 5.20
C CYS A 158 -8.16 7.15 5.98
N GLY A 159 -9.31 7.44 6.60
CA GLY A 159 -9.52 8.66 7.37
C GLY A 159 -9.97 9.89 6.57
N GLU A 160 -10.08 9.80 5.25
CA GLU A 160 -10.56 10.89 4.38
C GLU A 160 -12.04 10.73 3.97
N LEU A 161 -12.74 9.75 4.55
CA LEU A 161 -14.16 9.52 4.28
C LEU A 161 -15.05 10.71 4.68
N ASP A 162 -14.56 11.58 5.56
CA ASP A 162 -15.23 12.82 5.96
C ASP A 162 -15.40 13.82 4.81
N ASP A 163 -14.37 13.95 3.99
CA ASP A 163 -14.27 14.91 2.89
C ASP A 163 -14.52 14.27 1.52
N LEU A 164 -15.16 13.09 1.50
CA LEU A 164 -15.43 12.32 0.30
C LEU A 164 -16.19 13.16 -0.74
N GLN A 165 -15.55 13.43 -1.88
CA GLN A 165 -16.16 14.15 -2.98
C GLN A 165 -16.74 13.17 -4.00
N MET A 166 -17.90 13.51 -4.56
CA MET A 166 -18.53 12.75 -5.63
C MET A 166 -18.87 13.65 -6.80
N ASP A 167 -18.55 13.19 -8.00
CA ASP A 167 -19.02 13.77 -9.25
C ASP A 167 -20.18 12.94 -9.81
N VAL A 168 -21.18 13.62 -10.36
CA VAL A 168 -22.41 12.98 -10.84
C VAL A 168 -22.58 13.30 -12.32
N GLN A 169 -22.46 12.28 -13.16
CA GLN A 169 -22.67 12.34 -14.60
C GLN A 169 -24.00 11.68 -14.95
N LEU A 170 -24.86 12.40 -15.66
CA LEU A 170 -26.11 11.85 -16.20
C LEU A 170 -25.85 11.35 -17.62
N SER A 171 -26.50 10.27 -18.03
CA SER A 171 -26.38 9.72 -19.40
C SER A 171 -27.53 10.13 -20.33
N ASP A 172 -28.65 10.60 -19.78
CA ASP A 172 -29.86 10.98 -20.52
C ASP A 172 -29.93 12.50 -20.78
N ASP A 173 -29.05 12.99 -21.66
CA ASP A 173 -28.84 14.43 -21.95
C ASP A 173 -29.89 15.04 -22.92
N LYS A 174 -30.87 14.27 -23.42
CA LYS A 174 -31.72 14.72 -24.54
C LYS A 174 -33.20 14.94 -24.23
N ASP A 175 -33.70 14.42 -23.11
CA ASP A 175 -35.13 14.43 -22.79
C ASP A 175 -35.48 15.18 -21.48
N LEU A 176 -34.49 15.79 -20.84
CA LEU A 176 -34.60 16.50 -19.56
C LEU A 176 -34.37 18.01 -19.76
N SER A 177 -35.11 18.82 -19.01
CA SER A 177 -34.81 20.25 -18.92
C SER A 177 -33.57 20.45 -18.03
N GLU A 178 -32.79 21.50 -18.26
CA GLU A 178 -31.65 21.88 -17.40
C GLU A 178 -32.04 21.96 -15.90
N GLN A 179 -33.26 22.41 -15.59
CA GLN A 179 -33.76 22.45 -14.22
C GLN A 179 -33.98 21.06 -13.61
N ASP A 180 -34.49 20.13 -14.41
CA ASP A 180 -34.72 18.75 -13.98
C ASP A 180 -33.37 18.04 -13.80
N GLU A 181 -32.40 18.25 -14.69
CA GLU A 181 -31.05 17.69 -14.55
C GLU A 181 -30.34 18.15 -13.26
N VAL A 182 -30.41 19.44 -12.96
CA VAL A 182 -29.85 19.98 -11.71
C VAL A 182 -30.50 19.33 -10.50
N ARG A 183 -31.81 19.13 -10.52
CA ARG A 183 -32.55 18.45 -9.46
C ARG A 183 -32.14 17.00 -9.32
N VAL A 184 -32.05 16.25 -10.43
CA VAL A 184 -31.58 14.85 -10.41
C VAL A 184 -30.16 14.76 -9.86
N ARG A 185 -29.25 15.66 -10.25
CA ARG A 185 -27.88 15.70 -9.70
C ARG A 185 -27.88 15.98 -8.20
N GLN A 186 -28.73 16.87 -7.71
CA GLN A 186 -28.86 17.14 -6.27
C GLN A 186 -29.40 15.92 -5.50
N ASP A 187 -30.41 15.24 -6.05
CA ASP A 187 -30.96 14.02 -5.45
C ASP A 187 -29.90 12.91 -5.41
N LEU A 188 -29.11 12.75 -6.47
CA LEU A 188 -28.02 11.77 -6.52
C LEU A 188 -26.91 12.08 -5.50
N LYS A 189 -26.65 13.35 -5.18
CA LYS A 189 -25.72 13.71 -4.10
C LYS A 189 -26.15 13.22 -2.72
N LEU A 190 -27.44 12.90 -2.53
CA LEU A 190 -27.91 12.32 -1.27
C LEU A 190 -27.39 10.89 -1.06
N PHE A 191 -26.95 10.19 -2.11
CA PHE A 191 -26.26 8.89 -1.97
C PHE A 191 -24.92 8.99 -1.26
N LEU A 192 -24.35 10.20 -1.09
CA LEU A 192 -23.09 10.39 -0.38
C LEU A 192 -23.14 9.85 1.04
N LYS A 193 -24.23 10.12 1.76
CA LYS A 193 -24.40 9.68 3.14
C LYS A 193 -24.39 8.15 3.28
N PRO A 194 -25.28 7.40 2.61
CA PRO A 194 -25.29 5.94 2.75
C PRO A 194 -24.03 5.28 2.17
N VAL A 195 -23.46 5.81 1.08
CA VAL A 195 -22.19 5.30 0.54
C VAL A 195 -21.07 5.47 1.56
N ARG A 196 -20.98 6.65 2.17
CA ARG A 196 -19.98 6.93 3.21
C ARG A 196 -20.14 6.02 4.43
N GLU A 197 -21.36 5.79 4.90
CA GLU A 197 -21.61 4.85 6.01
C GLU A 197 -21.11 3.44 5.68
N LYS A 198 -21.33 2.97 4.44
CA LYS A 198 -20.82 1.68 3.98
C LYS A 198 -19.30 1.64 3.86
N LEU A 199 -18.66 2.72 3.46
CA LEU A 199 -17.20 2.81 3.42
C LEU A 199 -16.58 2.86 4.83
N ILE A 200 -17.25 3.50 5.80
CA ILE A 200 -16.83 3.46 7.21
C ILE A 200 -16.89 2.03 7.73
N GLN A 201 -18.00 1.33 7.46
CA GLN A 201 -18.14 -0.09 7.81
C GLN A 201 -17.01 -0.94 7.19
N PHE A 202 -16.67 -0.70 5.92
CA PHE A 202 -15.54 -1.35 5.26
C PHE A 202 -14.22 -1.12 6.01
N GLU A 203 -13.94 0.12 6.42
CA GLU A 203 -12.71 0.46 7.14
C GLU A 203 -12.61 -0.25 8.50
N GLU A 204 -13.72 -0.38 9.23
CA GLU A 204 -13.78 -1.15 10.48
C GLU A 204 -13.49 -2.64 10.24
N GLU A 205 -14.13 -3.25 9.25
CA GLU A 205 -13.91 -4.65 8.88
C GLU A 205 -12.47 -4.91 8.43
N LEU A 206 -11.83 -3.94 7.76
CA LEU A 206 -10.44 -4.03 7.34
C LEU A 206 -9.49 -4.00 8.55
N LYS A 207 -9.81 -3.24 9.61
CA LYS A 207 -9.01 -3.17 10.85
C LYS A 207 -9.09 -4.45 11.68
N GLU A 208 -10.21 -5.16 11.62
CA GLU A 208 -10.40 -6.41 12.39
C GLU A 208 -9.63 -7.60 11.81
N ARG A 209 -9.33 -7.60 10.51
CA ARG A 209 -8.57 -8.66 9.83
C ARG A 209 -7.11 -8.78 10.24
#